data_AF-A0A7V9RG60-F1
#
_entry.id   AF-A0A7V9RG60-F1
#
_cell.length_a   1.000
_cell.length_b   1.000
_cell.length_c   1.000
_cell.angle_alpha   90.00
_cell.angle_beta   90.00
_cell.angle_gamma   90.00
#
_symmetry.space_group_name_H-M   'P 1'
#
loop_
_entity.id
_entity.type
_entity.pdbx_description
1 polymer ?
#
loop_
_entity_poly.entity_id
_entity_poly.type
_entity_poly.pdbx_seq_one_letter_code
_entity_poly.pdbx_strand_id
1 'polypeptide(L)'
;MRRALMVLLLALPASASARSEGRTLTYARDHVWSTTVRFLVVDEKAKVIEKDSDAGYVLFDLKEDGKSYRGSLEIITVLTNGQPNIKFAIHVHDRPLWREAGMVERLEKKLRAELGTPPPAKKQPPKDDPKDKDAKDGKDAKDNKDGKSQFGDEPRSTTP
;
A
#
# COMPACT_ATOMS: atom_id res chain seq x y z
N MET A 1 -42.86 40.03 -9.16
CA MET A 1 -42.23 38.75 -9.60
C MET A 1 -41.10 38.42 -8.66
N ARG A 2 -41.19 37.33 -7.88
CA ARG A 2 -40.10 36.83 -7.02
C ARG A 2 -39.86 35.37 -7.42
N ARG A 3 -38.72 35.10 -8.07
CA ARG A 3 -38.26 33.74 -8.35
C ARG A 3 -37.27 33.36 -7.26
N ALA A 4 -37.64 32.43 -6.39
CA ALA A 4 -36.73 31.78 -5.46
C ALA A 4 -36.08 30.59 -6.18
N LEU A 5 -34.76 30.60 -6.31
CA LEU A 5 -33.97 29.52 -6.87
C LEU A 5 -33.51 28.62 -5.71
N MET A 6 -34.08 27.43 -5.59
CA MET A 6 -33.61 26.40 -4.67
C MET A 6 -32.45 25.66 -5.36
N VAL A 7 -31.24 25.74 -4.80
CA VAL A 7 -30.10 24.93 -5.22
C VAL A 7 -30.13 23.63 -4.41
N LEU A 8 -30.54 22.55 -5.07
CA LEU A 8 -30.49 21.20 -4.52
C LEU A 8 -29.09 20.63 -4.76
N LEU A 9 -28.26 20.61 -3.70
CA LEU A 9 -26.93 20.01 -3.73
C LEU A 9 -27.07 18.49 -3.67
N LEU A 10 -26.95 17.80 -4.81
CA LEU A 10 -26.88 16.34 -4.86
C LEU A 10 -25.53 15.87 -4.27
N ALA A 11 -25.56 15.32 -3.07
CA ALA A 11 -24.45 14.54 -2.53
C ALA A 11 -24.42 13.18 -3.25
N LEU A 12 -23.49 13.02 -4.20
CA LEU A 12 -23.18 11.74 -4.82
C LEU A 12 -22.48 10.84 -3.79
N PRO A 13 -22.94 9.60 -3.56
CA PRO A 13 -22.22 8.66 -2.70
C PRO A 13 -20.91 8.27 -3.37
N ALA A 14 -19.79 8.62 -2.74
CA ALA A 14 -18.49 8.07 -3.12
C ALA A 14 -18.47 6.57 -2.80
N SER A 15 -18.53 5.72 -3.82
CA SER A 15 -18.32 4.29 -3.66
C SER A 15 -16.87 4.04 -3.26
N ALA A 16 -16.60 3.94 -1.96
CA ALA A 16 -15.34 3.44 -1.45
C ALA A 16 -15.26 1.93 -1.74
N SER A 17 -14.69 1.58 -2.90
CA SER A 17 -14.25 0.21 -3.16
C SER A 17 -13.01 -0.03 -2.29
N ALA A 18 -13.23 -0.46 -1.05
CA ALA A 18 -12.16 -1.01 -0.23
C ALA A 18 -11.79 -2.37 -0.82
N ARG A 19 -10.90 -2.36 -1.84
CA ARG A 19 -10.22 -3.56 -2.31
C ARG A 19 -9.52 -4.12 -1.09
N SER A 20 -9.95 -5.28 -0.61
CA SER A 20 -9.36 -5.97 0.53
C SER A 20 -7.85 -6.03 0.33
N GLU A 21 -7.12 -5.20 1.06
CA GLU A 21 -5.68 -5.17 1.00
C GLU A 21 -5.19 -6.50 1.54
N GLY A 22 -4.94 -7.46 0.62
CA GLY A 22 -4.38 -8.75 0.94
C GLY A 22 -3.18 -8.58 1.88
N ARG A 23 -3.23 -9.27 3.02
CA ARG A 23 -2.16 -9.21 4.02
C ARG A 23 -0.86 -9.67 3.36
N THR A 24 0.20 -8.97 3.70
CA THR A 24 1.54 -9.21 3.16
C THR A 24 2.25 -10.22 4.08
N LEU A 25 2.66 -11.36 3.53
CA LEU A 25 3.34 -12.43 4.26
C LEU A 25 4.79 -12.58 3.78
N THR A 26 5.71 -12.77 4.73
CA THR A 26 7.13 -13.00 4.45
C THR A 26 7.39 -14.51 4.28
N TYR A 27 7.11 -15.08 3.11
CA TYR A 27 7.47 -16.47 2.78
C TYR A 27 8.21 -16.53 1.44
N ALA A 28 9.05 -17.54 1.24
CA ALA A 28 9.65 -17.81 -0.07
C ALA A 28 8.58 -18.25 -1.09
N ARG A 29 8.63 -17.69 -2.30
CA ARG A 29 7.57 -17.84 -3.32
C ARG A 29 7.32 -19.30 -3.71
N ASP A 30 8.37 -20.10 -3.84
CA ASP A 30 8.28 -21.49 -4.29
C ASP A 30 7.49 -22.36 -3.31
N HIS A 31 7.72 -22.19 -2.01
CA HIS A 31 6.97 -22.90 -0.98
C HIS A 31 5.50 -22.46 -0.95
N VAL A 32 5.27 -21.16 -1.07
CA VAL A 32 3.93 -20.58 -1.12
C VAL A 32 3.11 -21.13 -2.28
N TRP A 33 3.71 -21.25 -3.47
CA TRP A 33 3.05 -21.76 -4.66
C TRP A 33 2.46 -23.16 -4.42
N SER A 34 3.28 -24.07 -3.89
CA SER A 34 2.88 -25.46 -3.65
C SER A 34 1.72 -25.56 -2.64
N THR A 35 1.80 -24.84 -1.53
CA THR A 35 0.74 -24.79 -0.50
C THR A 35 -0.53 -24.15 -1.03
N THR A 36 -0.42 -23.12 -1.88
CA THR A 36 -1.57 -22.44 -2.49
C THR A 36 -2.37 -23.36 -3.41
N VAL A 37 -1.68 -24.09 -4.30
CA VAL A 37 -2.35 -25.06 -5.18
C VAL A 37 -3.00 -26.18 -4.37
N ARG A 38 -2.32 -26.68 -3.33
CA ARG A 38 -2.88 -27.71 -2.43
C ARG A 38 -4.10 -27.18 -1.67
N PHE A 39 -4.06 -25.95 -1.16
CA PHE A 39 -5.18 -25.30 -0.48
C PHE A 39 -6.43 -25.28 -1.37
N LEU A 40 -6.30 -24.88 -2.63
CA LEU A 40 -7.44 -24.87 -3.56
C LEU A 40 -8.00 -26.28 -3.78
N VAL A 41 -7.14 -27.25 -4.07
CA VAL A 41 -7.58 -28.62 -4.44
C VAL A 41 -8.11 -29.42 -3.24
N VAL A 42 -7.43 -29.32 -2.10
CA VAL A 42 -7.69 -30.19 -0.93
C VAL A 42 -8.63 -29.53 0.05
N ASP A 43 -8.32 -28.30 0.47
CA ASP A 43 -9.04 -27.62 1.53
C ASP A 43 -10.33 -26.96 0.99
N GLU A 44 -10.26 -26.26 -0.15
CA GLU A 44 -11.43 -25.63 -0.79
C GLU A 44 -12.16 -26.56 -1.79
N LYS A 45 -11.59 -27.74 -2.09
CA LYS A 45 -12.15 -28.72 -3.04
C LYS A 45 -12.45 -28.12 -4.42
N ALA A 46 -11.70 -27.10 -4.80
CA ALA A 46 -11.81 -26.43 -6.08
C ALA A 46 -11.21 -27.30 -7.19
N LYS A 47 -11.80 -27.22 -8.39
CA LYS A 47 -11.22 -27.80 -9.59
C LYS A 47 -10.27 -26.77 -10.20
N VAL A 48 -8.97 -27.07 -10.24
CA VAL A 48 -8.00 -26.24 -10.96
C VAL A 48 -8.22 -26.42 -12.47
N ILE A 49 -8.26 -25.30 -13.19
CA ILE A 49 -8.50 -25.24 -14.63
C ILE A 49 -7.22 -24.90 -15.36
N GLU A 50 -6.49 -23.92 -14.84
CA GLU A 50 -5.21 -23.48 -15.36
C GLU A 50 -4.34 -22.97 -14.21
N LYS A 51 -3.02 -23.12 -14.33
CA LYS A 51 -2.06 -22.57 -13.38
C LYS A 51 -0.74 -22.28 -14.07
N ASP A 52 -0.11 -21.20 -13.65
CA ASP A 52 1.23 -20.82 -14.09
C ASP A 52 2.01 -20.29 -12.88
N SER A 53 3.07 -21.00 -12.51
CA SER A 53 3.90 -20.66 -11.35
C SER A 53 4.72 -19.40 -11.56
N ASP A 54 5.13 -19.16 -12.80
CA ASP A 54 6.08 -18.11 -13.15
C ASP A 54 5.33 -16.78 -13.19
N ALA A 55 4.16 -16.78 -13.84
CA ALA A 55 3.21 -15.68 -13.80
C ALA A 55 2.55 -15.52 -12.41
N GLY A 56 2.41 -16.62 -11.66
CA GLY A 56 1.90 -16.61 -10.28
C GLY A 56 0.39 -16.57 -10.18
N TYR A 57 -0.34 -17.31 -11.02
CA TYR A 57 -1.81 -17.37 -10.95
C TYR A 57 -2.38 -18.79 -11.07
N VAL A 58 -3.57 -18.98 -10.51
CA VAL A 58 -4.38 -20.20 -10.66
C VAL A 58 -5.80 -19.81 -11.03
N LEU A 59 -6.32 -20.35 -12.12
CA LEU A 59 -7.75 -20.29 -12.47
C LEU A 59 -8.43 -21.57 -11.98
N PHE A 60 -9.57 -21.44 -11.32
CA PHE A 60 -10.28 -22.56 -10.74
C PHE A 60 -11.80 -22.42 -10.83
N ASP A 61 -12.48 -23.53 -10.65
CA ASP A 61 -13.92 -23.58 -10.42
C ASP A 61 -14.20 -24.06 -8.99
N LEU A 62 -14.95 -23.27 -8.23
CA LEU A 62 -15.36 -23.56 -6.86
C LEU A 62 -16.81 -24.06 -6.84
N LYS A 63 -17.04 -25.20 -6.19
CA LYS A 63 -18.40 -25.74 -6.03
C LYS A 63 -19.01 -25.29 -4.70
N GLU A 64 -20.14 -24.61 -4.76
CA GLU A 64 -20.90 -24.14 -3.59
C GLU A 64 -22.40 -24.18 -3.92
N ASP A 65 -23.23 -24.66 -2.99
CA ASP A 65 -24.69 -24.79 -3.18
C ASP A 65 -25.12 -25.53 -4.46
N GLY A 66 -24.35 -26.55 -4.87
CA GLY A 66 -24.57 -27.31 -6.09
C GLY A 66 -24.23 -26.58 -7.39
N LYS A 67 -23.75 -25.33 -7.31
CA LYS A 67 -23.32 -24.51 -8.46
C LYS A 67 -21.80 -24.42 -8.52
N SER A 68 -21.29 -24.15 -9.71
CA SER A 68 -19.87 -23.95 -9.97
C SER A 68 -19.61 -22.48 -10.26
N TYR A 69 -18.68 -21.88 -9.53
CA TYR A 69 -18.31 -20.47 -9.66
C TYR A 69 -16.87 -20.38 -10.14
N ARG A 70 -16.64 -19.59 -11.19
CA ARG A 70 -15.29 -19.33 -11.70
C ARG A 70 -14.53 -18.47 -10.71
N GLY A 71 -13.25 -18.75 -10.49
CA GLY A 71 -12.39 -17.94 -9.65
C GLY A 71 -10.95 -17.88 -10.15
N SER A 72 -10.23 -16.89 -9.63
CA SER A 72 -8.80 -16.72 -9.82
C SER A 72 -8.11 -16.51 -8.48
N LEU A 73 -6.88 -16.98 -8.39
CA LEU A 73 -5.96 -16.68 -7.29
C LEU A 73 -4.65 -16.20 -7.88
N GLU A 74 -4.15 -15.07 -7.40
CA GLU A 74 -2.88 -14.49 -7.80
C GLU A 74 -1.92 -14.39 -6.61
N ILE A 75 -0.64 -14.70 -6.85
CA ILE A 75 0.47 -14.61 -5.91
C ILE A 75 1.42 -13.52 -6.40
N ILE A 76 1.30 -12.37 -5.75
CA ILE A 76 2.00 -11.15 -6.13
C ILE A 76 3.20 -10.97 -5.21
N THR A 77 4.41 -10.89 -5.78
CA THR A 77 5.60 -10.51 -5.01
C THR A 77 5.69 -8.99 -4.92
N VAL A 78 5.71 -8.46 -3.71
CA VAL A 78 5.87 -7.04 -3.42
C VAL A 78 7.17 -6.82 -2.65
N LEU A 79 7.92 -5.78 -3.01
CA LEU A 79 9.12 -5.39 -2.27
C LEU A 79 8.71 -4.41 -1.17
N THR A 80 8.89 -4.83 0.09
CA THR A 80 8.68 -3.98 1.26
C THR A 80 10.00 -3.90 2.02
N ASN A 81 10.56 -2.70 2.15
CA ASN A 81 11.85 -2.46 2.82
C ASN A 81 13.00 -3.29 2.24
N GLY A 82 13.04 -3.43 0.91
CA GLY A 82 14.05 -4.24 0.22
C GLY A 82 13.96 -5.74 0.51
N GLN A 83 12.83 -6.23 1.06
CA GLN A 83 12.55 -7.65 1.24
C GLN A 83 11.38 -8.07 0.34
N PRO A 84 11.49 -9.22 -0.36
CA PRO A 84 10.37 -9.79 -1.07
C PRO A 84 9.33 -10.27 -0.05
N ASN A 85 8.10 -9.84 -0.24
CA ASN A 85 6.94 -10.32 0.47
C ASN A 85 5.89 -10.80 -0.54
N ILE A 86 4.96 -11.60 -0.07
CA ILE A 86 3.90 -12.16 -0.89
C ILE A 86 2.55 -11.56 -0.48
N LYS A 87 1.78 -11.17 -1.48
CA LYS A 87 0.38 -10.77 -1.36
C LYS A 87 -0.48 -11.74 -2.18
N PHE A 88 -1.61 -12.11 -1.62
CA PHE A 88 -2.61 -12.92 -2.31
C PHE A 88 -3.78 -12.04 -2.76
N ALA A 89 -4.28 -12.30 -3.97
CA ALA A 89 -5.57 -11.82 -4.42
C ALA A 89 -6.40 -13.03 -4.82
N ILE A 90 -7.60 -13.16 -4.26
CA ILE A 90 -8.56 -14.21 -4.63
C ILE A 90 -9.80 -13.50 -5.13
N HIS A 91 -10.28 -13.91 -6.30
CA HIS A 91 -11.56 -13.48 -6.83
C HIS A 91 -12.43 -14.70 -7.11
N VAL A 92 -13.70 -14.65 -6.73
CA VAL A 92 -14.69 -15.65 -7.10
C VAL A 92 -15.91 -14.94 -7.68
N HIS A 93 -16.17 -15.17 -8.97
CA HIS A 93 -17.27 -14.53 -9.68
C HIS A 93 -18.62 -14.85 -9.02
N ASP A 94 -19.50 -13.86 -8.98
CA ASP A 94 -20.84 -13.93 -8.39
C ASP A 94 -20.88 -14.34 -6.91
N ARG A 95 -19.76 -14.16 -6.19
CA ARG A 95 -19.67 -14.36 -4.75
C ARG A 95 -19.37 -13.04 -4.01
N PRO A 96 -19.86 -12.90 -2.77
CA PRO A 96 -19.59 -11.71 -1.97
C PRO A 96 -18.16 -11.69 -1.44
N LEU A 97 -17.62 -10.49 -1.20
CA LEU A 97 -16.23 -10.27 -0.74
C LEU A 97 -15.86 -11.03 0.54
N TRP A 98 -16.80 -11.25 1.46
CA TRP A 98 -16.52 -12.01 2.69
C TRP A 98 -16.10 -13.46 2.41
N ARG A 99 -16.57 -14.04 1.29
CA ARG A 99 -16.19 -15.40 0.87
C ARG A 99 -14.74 -15.44 0.44
N GLU A 100 -14.30 -14.43 -0.31
CA GLU A 100 -12.92 -14.26 -0.77
C GLU A 100 -12.00 -13.97 0.42
N ALA A 101 -12.38 -13.03 1.30
CA ALA A 101 -11.65 -12.72 2.52
C ALA A 101 -11.44 -13.96 3.41
N GLY A 102 -12.49 -14.76 3.60
CA GLY A 102 -12.41 -16.01 4.35
C GLY A 102 -11.48 -17.05 3.71
N MET A 103 -11.34 -17.08 2.37
CA MET A 103 -10.35 -17.95 1.71
C MET A 103 -8.93 -17.47 1.98
N VAL A 104 -8.67 -16.17 1.90
CA VAL A 104 -7.36 -15.60 2.20
C VAL A 104 -6.94 -15.93 3.64
N GLU A 105 -7.83 -15.71 4.61
CA GLU A 105 -7.56 -16.02 6.02
C GLU A 105 -7.23 -17.50 6.24
N ARG A 106 -7.98 -18.42 5.60
CA ARG A 106 -7.71 -19.86 5.70
C ARG A 106 -6.42 -20.26 5.00
N LEU A 107 -6.11 -19.67 3.85
CA LEU A 107 -4.84 -19.87 3.15
C LEU A 107 -3.66 -19.40 4.01
N GLU A 108 -3.76 -18.25 4.67
CA GLU A 108 -2.73 -17.80 5.60
C GLU A 108 -2.53 -18.76 6.76
N LYS A 109 -3.63 -19.25 7.35
CA LYS A 109 -3.56 -20.25 8.43
C LYS A 109 -2.89 -21.53 7.95
N LYS A 110 -3.18 -21.97 6.73
CA LYS A 110 -2.57 -23.13 6.08
C LYS A 110 -1.07 -22.93 5.86
N LEU A 111 -0.67 -21.78 5.33
CA LEU A 111 0.74 -21.42 5.16
C LEU A 111 1.48 -21.42 6.49
N ARG A 112 0.89 -20.87 7.56
CA ARG A 112 1.49 -20.93 8.91
C ARG A 112 1.60 -22.35 9.44
N ALA A 113 0.62 -23.19 9.19
CA ALA A 113 0.63 -24.58 9.65
C ALA A 113 1.67 -25.43 8.90
N GLU A 114 1.87 -25.21 7.61
CA GLU A 114 2.81 -25.99 6.78
C GLU A 114 4.23 -25.44 6.77
N LEU A 115 4.38 -24.11 6.73
CA LEU A 115 5.68 -23.43 6.58
C LEU A 115 6.18 -22.79 7.87
N GLY A 116 5.38 -22.85 8.95
CA GLY A 116 5.67 -22.19 10.22
C GLY A 116 5.34 -20.69 10.21
N THR A 117 5.65 -20.02 11.33
CA THR A 117 5.46 -18.56 11.46
C THR A 117 6.40 -17.84 10.49
N PRO A 118 5.88 -16.91 9.64
CA PRO A 118 6.74 -16.20 8.71
C PRO A 118 7.74 -15.33 9.49
N PRO A 119 9.00 -15.17 9.03
CA PRO A 119 9.94 -14.25 9.64
C PRO A 119 9.33 -12.84 9.78
N PRO A 120 9.59 -12.15 10.90
CA PRO A 120 9.04 -10.83 11.14
C PRO A 120 9.48 -9.87 10.04
N ALA A 121 8.57 -9.02 9.57
CA ALA A 121 8.90 -7.96 8.63
C ALA A 121 10.00 -7.07 9.23
N LYS A 122 11.03 -6.73 8.45
CA LYS A 122 12.07 -5.79 8.88
C LYS A 122 11.42 -4.43 9.17
N LYS A 123 11.54 -3.93 10.41
CA LYS A 123 11.04 -2.62 10.83
C LYS A 123 11.73 -1.53 10.01
N GLN A 124 10.99 -0.51 9.56
CA GLN A 124 11.60 0.67 8.96
C GLN A 124 12.40 1.43 10.03
N PRO A 125 13.57 1.99 9.69
CA PRO A 125 14.13 3.07 10.50
C PRO A 125 13.11 4.23 10.51
N PRO A 126 12.95 4.95 11.65
CA PRO A 126 12.10 6.13 11.70
C PRO A 126 12.44 7.08 10.56
N LYS A 127 11.44 7.59 9.84
CA LYS A 127 11.65 8.69 8.92
C LYS A 127 11.87 9.94 9.77
N ASP A 128 13.01 10.60 9.60
CA ASP A 128 13.23 11.92 10.18
C ASP A 128 12.19 12.88 9.56
N ASP A 129 11.27 13.39 10.39
CA ASP A 129 10.29 14.37 9.94
C ASP A 129 11.03 15.64 9.45
N PRO A 130 10.64 16.21 8.30
CA PRO A 130 11.18 17.49 7.86
C PRO A 130 10.81 18.55 8.90
N LYS A 131 11.81 19.08 9.59
CA LYS A 131 11.64 20.20 10.52
C LYS A 131 11.22 21.43 9.71
N ASP A 132 9.94 21.79 9.78
CA ASP A 132 9.40 23.03 9.22
C ASP A 132 10.28 24.21 9.64
N LYS A 133 10.89 24.85 8.64
CA LYS A 133 11.54 26.16 8.75
C LYS A 133 10.81 27.12 7.82
N ASP A 134 9.73 27.69 8.32
CA ASP A 134 9.08 28.92 7.84
C ASP A 134 8.32 29.47 9.07
N ALA A 135 8.26 30.74 9.43
CA ALA A 135 8.73 31.99 8.86
C ALA A 135 8.71 33.03 10.00
N LYS A 136 9.53 34.09 9.93
CA LYS A 136 9.13 35.38 10.50
C LYS A 136 9.60 36.51 9.58
N ASP A 137 8.68 36.87 8.72
CA ASP A 137 8.69 38.06 7.86
C ASP A 137 8.54 39.34 8.71
N GLY A 138 9.05 40.47 8.21
CA GLY A 138 9.43 41.65 9.00
C GLY A 138 8.41 42.79 9.18
N LYS A 139 8.97 44.03 9.23
CA LYS A 139 8.43 45.40 9.49
C LYS A 139 8.32 45.81 10.97
N ASP A 140 8.74 47.00 11.44
CA ASP A 140 8.64 48.40 10.97
C ASP A 140 9.84 49.24 11.48
N ALA A 141 10.51 50.10 10.70
CA ALA A 141 10.24 51.52 10.33
C ALA A 141 10.88 52.61 11.24
N LYS A 142 11.57 53.54 10.54
CA LYS A 142 11.81 54.99 10.78
C LYS A 142 13.01 55.55 11.55
N ASP A 143 13.75 56.37 10.80
CA ASP A 143 14.26 57.73 11.08
C ASP A 143 15.04 58.00 12.38
N ASN A 144 16.31 58.43 12.27
CA ASN A 144 16.67 59.86 12.15
C ASN A 144 18.20 60.10 12.26
N LYS A 145 18.67 61.02 11.41
CA LYS A 145 19.66 62.10 11.65
C LYS A 145 21.17 61.85 11.89
N ASP A 146 21.91 62.40 10.93
CA ASP A 146 23.02 63.37 11.05
C ASP A 146 24.18 63.08 12.02
N GLY A 147 25.36 62.83 11.45
CA GLY A 147 26.63 62.82 12.19
C GLY A 147 27.85 62.68 11.28
N LYS A 148 28.44 63.82 10.93
CA LYS A 148 29.54 64.07 10.00
C LYS A 148 30.91 63.55 10.51
N SER A 149 31.83 63.34 9.56
CA SER A 149 33.32 63.36 9.67
C SER A 149 33.99 62.10 10.27
N GLN A 150 35.20 61.67 9.90
CA GLN A 150 36.20 62.01 8.86
C GLN A 150 37.34 60.99 9.04
N PHE A 151 38.07 60.70 7.95
CA PHE A 151 39.49 60.33 7.91
C PHE A 151 39.98 59.00 8.53
N GLY A 152 40.77 58.27 7.74
CA GLY A 152 41.58 57.14 8.19
C GLY A 152 42.12 56.32 7.02
N ASP A 153 43.26 56.77 6.47
CA ASP A 153 43.93 56.32 5.26
C ASP A 153 44.27 54.81 5.16
N GLU A 154 44.00 54.21 3.99
CA GLU A 154 44.89 53.21 3.36
C GLU A 154 46.14 53.96 2.83
N PRO A 155 47.33 53.35 2.54
CA PRO A 155 47.50 51.95 2.11
C PRO A 155 48.86 51.28 2.47
N ARG A 156 49.01 50.04 1.97
CA ARG A 156 50.20 49.44 1.31
C ARG A 156 50.95 48.30 2.01
N SER A 157 51.22 47.28 1.15
CA SER A 157 52.50 46.51 1.03
C SER A 157 52.69 45.39 2.06
N THR A 158 53.16 44.18 1.77
CA THR A 158 53.73 43.54 0.57
C THR A 158 53.81 42.02 0.83
N THR A 159 53.86 41.27 -0.27
CA THR A 159 54.30 39.89 -0.49
C THR A 159 55.59 39.48 0.26
N PRO A 160 55.94 38.17 0.37
CA PRO A 160 56.31 37.30 -0.77
C PRO A 160 55.38 36.11 -1.03
#